data_AF-A0A349GZM0-F1
#
_entry.id   AF-A0A349GZM0-F1
#
_cell.length_a   1.000
_cell.length_b   1.000
_cell.length_c   1.000
_cell.angle_alpha   90.00
_cell.angle_beta   90.00
_cell.angle_gamma   90.00
#
_symmetry.space_group_name_H-M   'P 1'
#
loop_
_entity.id
_entity.type
_entity.pdbx_description
1 polymer ?
#
loop_
_entity_poly.entity_id
_entity_poly.type
_entity_poly.pdbx_seq_one_letter_code
_entity_poly.pdbx_strand_id
1 'polypeptide(L)'
;MPPLNALLTKARFQLRGARRAIARQSRFKLLFISLFALFFEGLLCVIFHDAFRFLDSFGGAGMMMIGRLFALFFLGLGLMLTVSSIVSSYSALFGSDEVPFLLVRPFSMSQITVYKFIQAAGFASWAFFFVVLPFIGAYAWHQQLSPLFVFWTFLFSIPYLFLFAGIGTL
;
A
#
# COMPACT_ATOMS: atom_id res chain seq x y z
N MET A 1 -14.47 22.77 -19.48
CA MET A 1 -13.99 21.55 -18.80
C MET A 1 -12.73 21.82 -17.97
N PRO A 2 -12.79 22.47 -16.79
CA PRO A 2 -11.60 22.88 -16.04
C PRO A 2 -11.30 22.23 -14.64
N PRO A 3 -11.88 21.08 -14.18
CA PRO A 3 -11.64 20.64 -12.81
C PRO A 3 -10.37 19.77 -12.61
N LEU A 4 -9.88 19.10 -13.65
CA LEU A 4 -8.73 18.17 -13.54
C LEU A 4 -7.39 18.87 -13.25
N ASN A 5 -7.14 20.03 -13.87
CA ASN A 5 -5.92 20.79 -13.65
C ASN A 5 -5.82 21.35 -12.23
N ALA A 6 -6.95 21.71 -11.61
CA ALA A 6 -6.96 22.20 -10.22
C ALA A 6 -6.54 21.10 -9.22
N LEU A 7 -6.99 19.86 -9.44
CA LEU A 7 -6.64 18.70 -8.59
C LEU A 7 -5.16 18.32 -8.73
N LEU A 8 -4.62 18.32 -9.96
CA LEU A 8 -3.20 18.05 -10.22
C LEU A 8 -2.28 19.12 -9.61
N THR A 9 -2.70 20.40 -9.67
CA THR A 9 -1.93 21.48 -9.04
C THR A 9 -1.93 21.34 -7.52
N LYS A 10 -3.06 20.94 -6.91
CA LYS A 10 -3.15 20.68 -5.46
C LYS A 10 -2.26 19.50 -5.02
N ALA A 11 -2.25 18.41 -5.79
CA ALA A 11 -1.34 17.27 -5.55
C ALA A 11 0.14 17.68 -5.64
N ARG A 12 0.51 18.51 -6.64
CA ARG A 12 1.87 19.06 -6.78
C ARG A 12 2.26 19.96 -5.60
N PHE A 13 1.35 20.80 -5.11
CA PHE A 13 1.61 21.65 -3.94
C PHE A 13 1.71 20.84 -2.64
N GLN A 14 0.89 19.82 -2.45
CA GLN A 14 1.01 18.90 -1.30
C GLN A 14 2.32 18.12 -1.32
N LEU A 15 2.77 17.63 -2.49
CA LEU A 15 4.07 16.98 -2.63
C LEU A 15 5.24 17.92 -2.34
N ARG A 16 5.15 19.19 -2.77
CA ARG A 16 6.15 20.22 -2.46
C ARG A 16 6.14 20.60 -0.97
N GLY A 17 4.96 20.66 -0.36
CA GLY A 17 4.79 20.87 1.08
C GLY A 17 5.36 19.73 1.91
N ALA A 18 5.06 18.49 1.55
CA ALA A 18 5.60 17.29 2.18
C ALA A 18 7.13 17.22 2.04
N ARG A 19 7.68 17.51 0.86
CA ARG A 19 9.15 17.59 0.67
C ARG A 19 9.81 18.67 1.52
N ARG A 20 9.21 19.86 1.65
CA ARG A 20 9.73 20.92 2.53
C ARG A 20 9.56 20.57 4.01
N ALA A 21 8.50 19.87 4.39
CA ALA A 21 8.28 19.38 5.74
C ALA A 21 9.30 18.29 6.12
N ILE A 22 9.60 17.36 5.20
CA ILE A 22 10.66 16.35 5.36
C ILE A 22 12.04 17.01 5.47
N ALA A 23 12.32 18.03 4.64
CA ALA A 23 13.58 18.77 4.69
C ALA A 23 13.75 19.62 5.96
N ARG A 24 12.64 19.98 6.63
CA ARG A 24 12.65 20.65 7.95
C ARG A 24 12.65 19.68 9.13
N GLN A 25 12.43 18.37 8.90
CA GLN A 25 12.55 17.38 9.97
C GLN A 25 14.02 17.11 10.27
N SER A 26 14.32 16.93 11.56
CA SER A 26 15.67 16.61 12.02
C SER A 26 16.17 15.33 11.32
N ARG A 27 17.37 15.39 10.73
CA ARG A 27 18.02 14.24 10.09
C ARG A 27 18.11 13.03 11.03
N PHE A 28 18.22 13.28 12.34
CA PHE A 28 18.21 12.25 13.38
C PHE A 28 16.90 11.46 13.43
N LYS A 29 15.76 12.16 13.38
CA LYS A 29 14.43 11.51 13.39
C LYS A 29 14.21 10.67 12.13
N LEU A 30 14.65 11.16 10.98
CA LEU A 30 14.54 10.44 9.73
C LEU A 30 15.41 9.17 9.74
N LEU A 31 16.64 9.27 10.23
CA LEU A 31 17.54 8.12 10.39
C LEU A 31 17.01 7.10 11.39
N PHE A 32 16.48 7.54 12.53
CA PHE A 32 15.87 6.67 13.53
C PHE A 32 14.66 5.90 12.97
N ILE A 33 13.75 6.59 12.27
CA ILE A 33 12.58 5.96 11.65
C ILE A 33 13.02 4.97 10.57
N SER A 34 13.98 5.34 9.72
CA SER A 34 14.49 4.42 8.68
C SER A 34 15.17 3.19 9.28
N LEU A 35 15.96 3.33 10.34
CA LEU A 35 16.60 2.21 11.02
C LEU A 35 15.55 1.28 11.64
N PHE A 36 14.54 1.84 12.29
CA PHE A 36 13.46 1.06 12.88
C PHE A 36 12.63 0.35 11.81
N ALA A 37 12.33 1.02 10.70
CA ALA A 37 11.64 0.43 9.57
C ALA A 37 12.44 -0.74 8.96
N LEU A 38 13.75 -0.56 8.73
CA LEU A 38 14.62 -1.63 8.22
C LEU A 38 14.76 -2.80 9.20
N PHE A 39 14.80 -2.51 10.50
CA PHE A 39 14.84 -3.55 11.52
C PHE A 39 13.56 -4.39 11.52
N PHE A 40 12.39 -3.73 11.48
CA PHE A 40 11.10 -4.41 11.37
C PHE A 40 10.97 -5.21 10.07
N GLU A 41 11.41 -4.64 8.96
CA GLU A 41 11.42 -5.31 7.66
C GLU A 41 12.29 -6.56 7.70
N GLY A 42 13.50 -6.46 8.25
CA GLY A 42 14.41 -7.59 8.41
C GLY A 42 13.82 -8.68 9.32
N LEU A 43 13.17 -8.30 10.40
CA LEU A 43 12.50 -9.25 11.29
C LEU A 43 11.34 -9.98 10.59
N LEU A 44 10.54 -9.26 9.80
CA LEU A 44 9.50 -9.86 8.97
C LEU A 44 10.08 -10.85 7.96
N CYS A 45 11.17 -10.49 7.27
CA CYS A 45 11.86 -11.40 6.36
C CYS A 45 12.28 -12.71 7.05
N VAL A 46 12.84 -12.63 8.26
CA VAL A 46 13.25 -13.81 9.03
C VAL A 46 12.04 -14.67 9.40
N ILE A 47 10.96 -14.07 9.89
CA ILE A 47 9.74 -14.79 10.26
C ILE A 47 9.13 -15.51 9.04
N PHE A 48 9.05 -14.83 7.89
CA PHE A 48 8.55 -15.46 6.67
C PHE A 48 9.44 -16.59 6.19
N HIS A 49 10.76 -16.41 6.25
CA HIS A 49 11.71 -17.45 5.87
C HIS A 49 11.57 -18.71 6.76
N ASP A 50 11.44 -18.52 8.08
CA ASP A 50 11.18 -19.64 9.00
C ASP A 50 9.82 -20.30 8.75
N ALA A 51 8.79 -19.51 8.40
CA ALA A 51 7.48 -20.05 8.02
C ALA A 51 7.56 -20.93 6.75
N PHE A 52 8.33 -20.52 5.73
CA PHE A 52 8.55 -21.33 4.53
C PHE A 52 9.35 -22.58 4.83
N ARG A 53 10.43 -22.48 5.62
CA ARG A 53 11.23 -23.64 6.03
C ARG A 53 10.41 -24.64 6.85
N PHE A 54 9.52 -24.15 7.71
CA PHE A 54 8.56 -25.00 8.43
C PHE A 54 7.60 -25.70 7.47
N LEU A 55 7.11 -24.99 6.46
CA LEU A 55 6.20 -25.55 5.46
C LEU A 55 6.85 -26.62 4.57
N ASP A 56 8.13 -26.46 4.25
CA ASP A 56 8.94 -27.43 3.51
C ASP A 56 9.21 -28.72 4.32
N SER A 57 9.20 -28.64 5.65
CA SER A 57 9.35 -29.82 6.51
C SER A 57 8.22 -30.86 6.34
N PHE A 58 7.08 -30.44 5.78
CA PHE A 58 5.96 -31.31 5.41
C PHE A 58 6.16 -32.04 4.06
N GLY A 59 7.30 -31.86 3.39
CA GLY A 59 7.66 -32.56 2.16
C GLY A 59 6.78 -32.17 0.96
N GLY A 60 6.39 -33.15 0.13
CA GLY A 60 5.67 -32.92 -1.13
C GLY A 60 4.31 -32.20 -1.01
N ALA A 61 3.71 -32.18 0.19
CA ALA A 61 2.51 -31.39 0.47
C ALA A 61 2.79 -29.88 0.58
N GLY A 62 4.02 -29.50 0.96
CA GLY A 62 4.45 -28.11 1.13
C GLY A 62 4.30 -27.30 -0.16
N MET A 63 4.70 -27.86 -1.30
CA MET A 63 4.66 -27.16 -2.59
C MET A 63 3.22 -26.83 -3.05
N MET A 64 2.24 -27.69 -2.74
CA MET A 64 0.83 -27.43 -3.03
C MET A 64 0.21 -26.44 -2.03
N MET A 65 0.66 -26.46 -0.77
CA MET A 65 0.22 -25.52 0.26
C MET A 65 0.76 -24.10 0.02
N ILE A 66 2.02 -23.96 -0.44
CA ILE A 66 2.63 -22.66 -0.76
C ILE A 66 1.74 -21.89 -1.73
N GLY A 67 1.34 -22.50 -2.86
CA GLY A 67 0.49 -21.81 -3.84
C GLY A 67 -0.85 -21.32 -3.27
N ARG A 68 -1.47 -22.11 -2.37
CA ARG A 68 -2.72 -21.73 -1.70
C ARG A 68 -2.51 -20.65 -0.64
N LEU A 69 -1.43 -20.72 0.12
CA LEU A 69 -1.07 -19.71 1.11
C LEU A 69 -0.77 -18.37 0.43
N PHE A 70 -0.09 -18.39 -0.71
CA PHE A 70 0.08 -17.19 -1.54
C PHE A 70 -1.27 -16.61 -1.95
N ALA A 71 -2.17 -17.44 -2.50
CA ALA A 71 -3.50 -16.98 -2.90
C ALA A 71 -4.30 -16.38 -1.72
N LEU A 72 -4.29 -17.04 -0.56
CA LEU A 72 -4.97 -16.57 0.66
C LEU A 72 -4.32 -15.30 1.23
N PHE A 73 -3.00 -15.20 1.18
CA PHE A 73 -2.25 -14.03 1.63
C PHE A 73 -2.58 -12.82 0.76
N PHE A 74 -2.49 -12.96 -0.57
CA PHE A 74 -2.89 -11.90 -1.48
C PHE A 74 -4.38 -11.56 -1.29
N LEU A 75 -5.27 -12.55 -1.23
CA LEU A 75 -6.70 -12.33 -0.97
C LEU A 75 -6.95 -11.54 0.33
N GLY A 76 -6.27 -11.91 1.41
CA GLY A 76 -6.37 -11.24 2.71
C GLY A 76 -5.85 -9.80 2.66
N LEU A 77 -4.73 -9.57 1.97
CA LEU A 77 -4.21 -8.23 1.71
C LEU A 77 -5.17 -7.39 0.87
N GLY A 78 -5.74 -7.96 -0.19
CA GLY A 78 -6.75 -7.33 -1.02
C GLY A 78 -7.99 -6.95 -0.21
N LEU A 79 -8.49 -7.87 0.64
CA LEU A 79 -9.62 -7.60 1.51
C LEU A 79 -9.33 -6.47 2.51
N MET A 80 -8.17 -6.49 3.16
CA MET A 80 -7.74 -5.41 4.06
C MET A 80 -7.66 -4.08 3.32
N LEU A 81 -7.11 -4.07 2.10
CA LEU A 81 -7.01 -2.87 1.28
C LEU A 81 -8.39 -2.34 0.90
N THR A 82 -9.31 -3.22 0.50
CA THR A 82 -10.71 -2.86 0.20
C THR A 82 -11.39 -2.24 1.42
N VAL A 83 -11.32 -2.91 2.57
CA VAL A 83 -11.93 -2.40 3.83
C VAL A 83 -11.31 -1.08 4.25
N SER A 84 -9.98 -0.96 4.20
CA SER A 84 -9.28 0.30 4.52
C SER A 84 -9.68 1.42 3.57
N SER A 85 -9.90 1.10 2.29
CA SER A 85 -10.35 2.07 1.28
C SER A 85 -11.80 2.52 1.52
N ILE A 86 -12.69 1.59 1.92
CA ILE A 86 -14.07 1.90 2.31
C ILE A 86 -14.09 2.81 3.55
N VAL A 87 -13.39 2.43 4.62
CA VAL A 87 -13.34 3.20 5.88
C VAL A 87 -12.75 4.60 5.65
N SER A 88 -11.67 4.69 4.88
CA SER A 88 -11.05 5.98 4.54
C SER A 88 -12.00 6.85 3.72
N SER A 89 -12.69 6.27 2.73
CA SER A 89 -13.67 7.00 1.91
C SER A 89 -14.87 7.46 2.74
N TYR A 90 -15.35 6.62 3.65
CA TYR A 90 -16.43 6.94 4.60
C TYR A 90 -16.03 8.07 5.54
N SER A 91 -14.86 8.00 6.19
CA SER A 91 -14.35 9.07 7.06
C SER A 91 -14.15 10.39 6.32
N ALA A 92 -13.75 10.33 5.04
CA ALA A 92 -13.59 11.48 4.18
C ALA A 92 -14.91 12.15 3.77
N LEU A 93 -15.99 11.37 3.64
CA LEU A 93 -17.35 11.80 3.28
C LEU A 93 -18.14 12.32 4.48
N PHE A 94 -18.00 11.71 5.66
CA PHE A 94 -18.83 12.01 6.83
C PHE A 94 -18.11 12.73 7.97
N GLY A 95 -16.76 12.71 8.01
CA GLY A 95 -15.96 13.25 9.13
C GLY A 95 -15.24 14.57 8.86
N SER A 96 -15.39 15.18 7.68
CA SER A 96 -14.66 16.40 7.33
C SER A 96 -15.58 17.62 7.47
N ASP A 97 -15.27 18.53 8.40
CA ASP A 97 -15.93 19.86 8.56
C ASP A 97 -15.90 20.73 7.28
N GLU A 98 -15.25 20.25 6.21
CA GLU A 98 -15.20 20.86 4.88
C GLU A 98 -16.38 20.47 3.97
N VAL A 99 -17.21 19.48 4.34
CA VAL A 99 -18.36 19.03 3.54
C VAL A 99 -19.39 20.16 3.29
N PRO A 100 -19.75 20.99 4.29
CA PRO A 100 -20.64 22.14 4.05
C PRO A 100 -20.02 23.18 3.11
N PHE A 101 -18.69 23.38 3.18
CA PHE A 101 -17.98 24.38 2.38
C PHE A 101 -17.77 23.94 0.91
N LEU A 102 -17.58 22.63 0.69
CA LEU A 102 -17.43 22.05 -0.63
C LEU A 102 -18.78 21.92 -1.37
N LEU A 103 -19.89 21.73 -0.65
CA LEU A 103 -21.25 21.76 -1.20
C LEU A 103 -21.67 23.14 -1.74
N VAL A 104 -21.00 24.22 -1.30
CA VAL A 104 -21.25 25.60 -1.77
C VAL A 104 -20.46 25.92 -3.05
N ARG A 105 -19.46 25.11 -3.44
CA ARG A 105 -18.72 25.28 -4.70
C ARG A 105 -19.23 24.32 -5.78
N PRO A 106 -19.16 24.69 -7.08
CA PRO A 106 -19.63 23.88 -8.19
C PRO A 106 -18.62 22.76 -8.53
N PHE A 107 -18.30 21.92 -7.54
CA PHE A 107 -17.52 20.70 -7.73
C PHE A 107 -18.47 19.50 -7.60
N SER A 108 -18.45 18.59 -8.57
CA SER A 108 -19.28 17.39 -8.47
C SER A 108 -18.78 16.50 -7.33
N MET A 109 -19.71 15.96 -6.54
CA MET A 109 -19.42 15.09 -5.39
C MET A 109 -18.47 13.95 -5.77
N SER A 110 -18.61 13.41 -6.98
CA SER A 110 -17.76 12.36 -7.54
C SER A 110 -16.27 12.74 -7.65
N GLN A 111 -15.94 14.00 -7.94
CA GLN A 111 -14.53 14.43 -8.08
C GLN A 111 -13.81 14.55 -6.73
N ILE A 112 -14.55 14.95 -5.69
CA ILE A 112 -14.02 15.05 -4.32
C ILE A 112 -13.80 13.65 -3.75
N THR A 113 -14.75 12.73 -3.98
CA THR A 113 -14.62 11.32 -3.58
C THR A 113 -13.43 10.66 -4.28
N VAL A 114 -13.29 10.81 -5.60
CA VAL A 114 -12.16 10.23 -6.35
C VAL A 114 -10.80 10.82 -5.92
N TYR A 115 -10.73 12.12 -5.63
CA TYR A 115 -9.48 12.74 -5.19
C TYR A 115 -9.07 12.27 -3.78
N LYS A 116 -10.01 12.25 -2.82
CA LYS A 116 -9.74 11.74 -1.47
C LYS A 116 -9.47 10.22 -1.48
N PHE A 117 -10.10 9.49 -2.40
CA PHE A 117 -9.81 8.07 -2.67
C PHE A 117 -8.36 7.85 -3.10
N ILE A 118 -7.87 8.57 -4.12
CA ILE A 118 -6.48 8.42 -4.57
C ILE A 118 -5.51 8.75 -3.44
N GLN A 119 -5.84 9.73 -2.60
CA GLN A 119 -5.03 10.11 -1.46
C GLN A 119 -5.01 9.01 -0.37
N ALA A 120 -6.16 8.41 -0.05
CA ALA A 120 -6.28 7.31 0.89
C ALA A 120 -5.64 6.02 0.36
N ALA A 121 -5.86 5.68 -0.91
CA ALA A 121 -5.22 4.54 -1.58
C ALA A 121 -3.70 4.71 -1.62
N GLY A 122 -3.20 5.91 -1.90
CA GLY A 122 -1.77 6.24 -1.75
C GLY A 122 -1.27 6.03 -0.32
N PHE A 123 -2.01 6.51 0.68
CA PHE A 123 -1.69 6.32 2.11
C PHE A 123 -1.89 4.90 2.64
N ALA A 124 -2.60 4.01 1.95
CA ALA A 124 -2.71 2.60 2.32
C ALA A 124 -1.67 1.74 1.59
N SER A 125 -1.30 2.14 0.36
CA SER A 125 -0.36 1.41 -0.49
C SER A 125 1.02 1.21 0.13
N TRP A 126 1.51 2.15 0.96
CA TRP A 126 2.82 2.01 1.62
C TRP A 126 2.88 0.80 2.57
N ALA A 127 1.80 0.52 3.31
CA ALA A 127 1.74 -0.61 4.23
C ALA A 127 1.66 -1.94 3.48
N PHE A 128 0.95 -1.96 2.34
CA PHE A 128 0.95 -3.11 1.44
C PHE A 128 2.38 -3.43 0.95
N PHE A 129 3.12 -2.44 0.47
CA PHE A 129 4.50 -2.66 0.03
C PHE A 129 5.40 -3.12 1.16
N PHE A 130 5.23 -2.59 2.36
CA PHE A 130 5.98 -3.01 3.57
C PHE A 130 5.77 -4.49 3.92
N VAL A 131 4.61 -5.07 3.59
CA VAL A 131 4.32 -6.49 3.89
C VAL A 131 4.67 -7.40 2.70
N VAL A 132 4.52 -6.90 1.47
CA VAL A 132 4.78 -7.67 0.24
C VAL A 132 6.27 -7.81 -0.07
N LEU A 133 7.09 -6.78 0.19
CA LEU A 133 8.55 -6.82 0.02
C LEU A 133 9.22 -7.97 0.81
N PRO A 134 9.02 -8.10 2.13
CA PRO A 134 9.70 -9.14 2.91
C PRO A 134 9.17 -10.53 2.57
N PHE A 135 7.88 -10.63 2.21
CA PHE A 135 7.27 -11.87 1.77
C PHE A 135 7.86 -12.39 0.46
N ILE A 136 7.94 -11.54 -0.58
CA ILE A 136 8.54 -11.91 -1.86
C ILE A 136 10.05 -12.15 -1.70
N GLY A 137 10.73 -11.33 -0.89
CA GLY A 137 12.15 -11.48 -0.58
C GLY A 137 12.47 -12.84 0.05
N ALA A 138 11.69 -13.23 1.08
CA ALA A 138 11.84 -14.53 1.73
C ALA A 138 11.60 -15.70 0.76
N TYR A 139 10.58 -15.59 -0.11
CA TYR A 139 10.30 -16.60 -1.14
C TYR A 139 11.41 -16.70 -2.21
N ALA A 140 11.92 -15.57 -2.69
CA ALA A 140 12.99 -15.52 -3.68
C ALA A 140 14.29 -16.14 -3.13
N TRP A 141 14.61 -15.87 -1.86
CA TRP A 141 15.73 -16.49 -1.16
C TRP A 141 15.55 -18.00 -1.03
N HIS A 142 14.35 -18.44 -0.64
CA HIS A 142 14.03 -19.84 -0.44
C HIS A 142 14.11 -20.68 -1.73
N GLN A 143 13.65 -20.14 -2.86
CA GLN A 143 13.72 -20.83 -4.16
C GLN A 143 14.99 -20.54 -4.98
N GLN A 144 15.96 -19.80 -4.43
CA GLN A 144 17.13 -19.29 -5.14
C GLN A 144 16.79 -18.64 -6.50
N LEU A 145 15.71 -17.88 -6.53
CA LEU A 145 15.25 -17.22 -7.76
C LEU A 145 16.09 -15.97 -8.05
N SER A 146 16.21 -15.66 -9.34
CA SER A 146 16.89 -14.43 -9.77
C SER A 146 16.22 -13.19 -9.17
N PRO A 147 16.99 -12.16 -8.76
CA PRO A 147 16.43 -10.88 -8.29
C PRO A 147 15.45 -10.23 -9.28
N LEU A 148 15.53 -10.60 -10.56
CA LEU A 148 14.58 -10.19 -11.59
C LEU A 148 13.14 -10.62 -11.27
N PHE A 149 12.95 -11.77 -10.62
CA PHE A 149 11.63 -12.26 -10.21
C PHE A 149 10.97 -11.30 -9.21
N VAL A 150 11.73 -10.85 -8.20
CA VAL A 150 11.27 -9.87 -7.21
C VAL A 150 10.81 -8.59 -7.89
N PHE A 151 11.57 -8.11 -8.87
CA PHE A 151 11.23 -6.92 -9.64
C PHE A 151 9.93 -7.08 -10.45
N TRP A 152 9.77 -8.21 -11.14
CA TRP A 152 8.55 -8.49 -11.91
C TRP A 152 7.32 -8.65 -11.02
N THR A 153 7.41 -9.40 -9.91
CA THR A 153 6.31 -9.55 -8.97
C THR A 153 5.93 -8.20 -8.35
N PHE A 154 6.91 -7.35 -8.03
CA PHE A 154 6.67 -5.99 -7.57
C PHE A 154 5.90 -5.18 -8.62
N LEU A 155 6.32 -5.23 -9.89
CA LEU A 155 5.63 -4.52 -10.97
C LEU A 155 4.18 -4.99 -11.15
N PHE A 156 3.94 -6.31 -11.09
CA PHE A 156 2.60 -6.90 -11.19
C PHE A 156 1.71 -6.64 -9.95
N SER A 157 2.30 -6.33 -8.80
CA SER A 157 1.54 -5.97 -7.60
C SER A 157 0.90 -4.57 -7.68
N ILE A 158 1.40 -3.69 -8.55
CA ILE A 158 0.85 -2.33 -8.73
C ILE A 158 -0.57 -2.39 -9.32
N PRO A 159 -0.85 -3.06 -10.45
CA PRO A 159 -2.21 -3.25 -10.96
C PRO A 159 -3.17 -3.88 -9.95
N TYR A 160 -2.69 -4.86 -9.18
CA TYR A 160 -3.46 -5.50 -8.11
C TYR A 160 -3.93 -4.49 -7.07
N LEU A 161 -3.03 -3.62 -6.63
CA LEU A 161 -3.32 -2.53 -5.70
C LEU A 161 -4.42 -1.59 -6.22
N PHE A 162 -4.33 -1.19 -7.49
CA PHE A 162 -5.35 -0.34 -8.12
C PHE A 162 -6.70 -1.03 -8.26
N LEU A 163 -6.72 -2.33 -8.59
CA LEU A 163 -7.96 -3.10 -8.70
C LEU A 163 -8.70 -3.18 -7.37
N PHE A 164 -8.02 -3.61 -6.29
CA PHE A 164 -8.65 -3.78 -4.99
C PHE A 164 -9.01 -2.45 -4.31
N ALA A 165 -8.18 -1.42 -4.49
CA ALA A 165 -8.54 -0.07 -4.07
C ALA A 165 -9.79 0.41 -4.82
N GLY A 166 -9.86 0.21 -6.14
CA GLY A 166 -11.00 0.62 -6.95
C GLY A 166 -12.30 -0.09 -6.58
N ILE A 167 -12.25 -1.40 -6.31
CA ILE A 167 -13.42 -2.19 -5.88
C ILE A 167 -14.01 -1.65 -4.58
N GLY A 168 -13.18 -1.20 -3.63
CA GLY A 168 -13.67 -0.62 -2.37
C GLY A 168 -14.39 0.73 -2.51
N THR A 169 -14.51 1.27 -3.72
CA THR A 169 -15.14 2.58 -3.97
C THR A 169 -16.37 2.56 -4.88
N LEU A 170 -16.65 1.41 -5.49
CA LEU A 170 -17.90 1.17 -6.21
C LEU A 170 -19.04 0.88 -5.22
#